data_AF-A0A532V687-F1
#
_entry.id   AF-A0A532V687-F1
#
_cell.length_a   1.000
_cell.length_b   1.000
_cell.length_c   1.000
_cell.angle_alpha   90.00
_cell.angle_beta   90.00
_cell.angle_gamma   90.00
#
_symmetry.space_group_name_H-M   'P 1'
#
loop_
_entity.id
_entity.type
_entity.pdbx_description
1 polymer ?
#
loop_
_entity_poly.entity_id
_entity_poly.type
_entity_poly.pdbx_seq_one_letter_code
_entity_poly.pdbx_strand_id
1 'polypeptide(L)'
;MKDTKLEQKRIEAEINGLTKEKDRILKAIINENFSKEDCRSLLEKTKTDIANKEIYLNELKIDLNDIVDCIQYCKHIVTNIADLWKKSDINSKQRFQNLIFPHKISFDGKNFGNTDIALIFNVFHENKTEESKLAPRTGRC
;
A
#
# COMPACT_ATOMS: atom_id res chain seq x y z
N MET A 1 -9.69 -0.38 0.94
CA MET A 1 -8.75 0.43 1.75
C MET A 1 -9.45 1.37 2.74
N LYS A 2 -10.50 2.13 2.33
CA LYS A 2 -11.33 2.91 3.28
C LYS A 2 -11.98 2.02 4.34
N ASP A 3 -12.50 0.86 3.93
CA ASP A 3 -13.18 -0.08 4.83
C ASP A 3 -12.22 -0.76 5.79
N THR A 4 -11.03 -1.16 5.35
CA THR A 4 -9.99 -1.78 6.20
C THR A 4 -9.45 -0.82 7.26
N LYS A 5 -9.28 0.47 6.92
CA LYS A 5 -8.91 1.51 7.91
C LYS A 5 -10.03 1.81 8.91
N LEU A 6 -11.28 1.78 8.46
CA LEU A 6 -12.44 1.94 9.33
C LEU A 6 -12.55 0.76 10.31
N GLU A 7 -12.31 -0.45 9.81
CA GLU A 7 -12.30 -1.68 10.59
C GLU A 7 -11.18 -1.70 11.63
N GLN A 8 -9.97 -1.27 11.26
CA GLN A 8 -8.86 -1.10 12.22
C GLN A 8 -9.26 -0.15 13.37
N LYS A 9 -9.85 1.01 13.05
CA LYS A 9 -10.33 1.96 14.05
C LYS A 9 -11.42 1.39 14.94
N ARG A 10 -12.35 0.60 14.38
CA ARG A 10 -13.40 -0.07 15.14
C ARG A 10 -12.80 -1.01 16.19
N ILE A 11 -11.82 -1.80 15.80
CA ILE A 11 -11.20 -2.81 16.67
C ILE A 11 -10.31 -2.17 17.73
N GLU A 12 -9.59 -1.11 17.39
CA GLU A 12 -8.88 -0.27 18.37
C GLU A 12 -9.84 0.32 19.42
N ALA A 13 -11.03 0.77 19.00
CA ALA A 13 -12.04 1.26 19.93
C ALA A 13 -12.60 0.15 20.83
N GLU A 14 -12.81 -1.06 20.31
CA GLU A 14 -13.25 -2.22 21.07
C GLU A 14 -12.21 -2.68 22.11
N ILE A 15 -10.92 -2.74 21.73
CA ILE A 15 -9.83 -3.04 22.66
C ILE A 15 -9.79 -2.01 23.80
N ASN A 16 -9.97 -0.71 23.48
CA ASN A 16 -10.03 0.33 24.49
C ASN A 16 -11.25 0.19 25.42
N GLY A 17 -12.40 -0.22 24.86
CA GLY A 17 -13.60 -0.54 25.64
C GLY A 17 -13.37 -1.68 26.63
N LEU A 18 -12.85 -2.81 26.14
CA LEU A 18 -12.53 -3.98 26.96
C LEU A 18 -11.44 -3.69 27.99
N THR A 19 -10.47 -2.85 27.66
CA THR A 19 -9.43 -2.41 28.60
C THR A 19 -10.03 -1.61 29.76
N LYS A 20 -10.96 -0.70 29.48
CA LYS A 20 -11.69 0.04 30.52
C LYS A 20 -12.57 -0.88 31.37
N GLU A 21 -13.18 -1.90 30.77
CA GLU A 21 -13.96 -2.90 31.49
C GLU A 21 -13.08 -3.75 32.42
N LYS A 22 -11.93 -4.23 31.92
CA LYS A 22 -10.91 -4.90 32.73
C LYS A 22 -10.53 -4.07 33.95
N ASP A 23 -10.28 -2.77 33.76
CA ASP A 23 -9.91 -1.87 34.86
C ASP A 23 -11.05 -1.68 35.87
N ARG A 24 -12.31 -1.70 35.43
CA ARG A 24 -13.48 -1.67 36.33
C ARG A 24 -13.58 -2.95 37.16
N ILE A 25 -13.37 -4.11 36.55
CA ILE A 25 -13.38 -5.41 37.24
C ILE A 25 -12.27 -5.45 38.30
N LEU A 26 -11.05 -5.01 37.95
CA LEU A 26 -9.94 -4.94 38.90
C LEU A 26 -10.26 -4.05 40.11
N LYS A 27 -10.86 -2.87 39.88
CA LYS A 27 -11.31 -1.98 40.97
C LYS A 27 -12.39 -2.62 41.84
N ALA A 28 -13.31 -3.37 41.24
CA ALA A 28 -14.38 -4.06 41.96
C ALA A 28 -13.83 -5.19 42.86
N ILE A 29 -12.79 -5.91 42.41
CA ILE A 29 -12.06 -6.90 43.22
C ILE A 29 -11.37 -6.22 44.41
N ILE A 30 -10.68 -5.10 44.17
CA ILE A 30 -9.97 -4.35 45.22
C ILE A 30 -10.94 -3.85 46.30
N ASN A 31 -12.14 -3.45 45.90
CA ASN A 31 -13.17 -2.94 46.82
C ASN A 31 -14.02 -4.05 47.47
N GLU A 32 -13.68 -5.33 47.29
CA GLU A 32 -14.37 -6.53 47.84
C GLU A 32 -15.89 -6.60 47.56
N ASN A 33 -16.36 -5.93 46.51
CA ASN A 33 -17.79 -5.80 46.22
C ASN A 33 -18.43 -7.07 45.61
N PHE A 34 -17.64 -8.08 45.25
CA PHE A 34 -18.08 -9.27 44.51
C PHE A 34 -17.27 -10.52 44.89
N SER A 35 -17.81 -11.70 44.56
CA SER A 35 -17.09 -12.98 44.66
C SER A 35 -15.77 -12.94 43.89
N LYS A 36 -14.67 -13.26 44.58
CA LYS A 36 -13.31 -13.25 44.00
C LYS A 36 -13.18 -14.24 42.83
N GLU A 37 -13.93 -15.34 42.87
CA GLU A 37 -13.95 -16.39 41.84
C GLU A 37 -14.58 -15.86 40.53
N ASP A 38 -15.75 -15.23 40.62
CA ASP A 38 -16.50 -14.71 39.47
C ASP A 38 -15.75 -13.56 38.80
N CYS A 39 -15.16 -12.67 39.59
CA CYS A 39 -14.36 -11.58 39.06
C CYS A 39 -13.08 -12.07 38.39
N ARG A 40 -12.45 -13.13 38.92
CA ARG A 40 -11.27 -13.75 38.30
C ARG A 40 -11.64 -14.38 36.95
N SER A 41 -12.73 -15.13 36.90
CA SER A 41 -13.22 -15.73 35.65
C SER A 41 -13.54 -14.67 34.59
N LEU A 42 -14.21 -13.58 34.98
CA LEU A 42 -14.52 -12.48 34.08
C LEU A 42 -13.26 -11.73 33.62
N LEU A 43 -12.28 -11.56 34.51
CA LEU A 43 -11.00 -10.93 34.18
C LEU A 43 -10.22 -11.75 33.14
N GLU A 44 -10.14 -13.07 33.30
CA GLU A 44 -9.44 -13.94 32.35
C GLU A 44 -10.14 -13.98 30.99
N LYS A 45 -11.47 -13.99 30.95
CA LYS A 45 -12.23 -13.84 29.69
C LYS A 45 -11.91 -12.51 29.00
N THR A 46 -11.98 -11.40 29.74
CA THR A 46 -11.70 -10.06 29.21
C THR A 46 -10.27 -9.95 28.67
N LYS A 47 -9.28 -10.52 29.37
CA LYS A 47 -7.89 -10.57 28.89
C LYS A 47 -7.75 -11.38 27.60
N THR A 48 -8.41 -12.53 27.53
CA THR A 48 -8.41 -13.39 26.34
C THR A 48 -9.00 -12.66 25.14
N ASP A 49 -10.13 -11.96 25.33
CA ASP A 49 -10.77 -11.18 24.27
C ASP A 49 -9.90 -10.02 23.79
N ILE A 50 -9.19 -9.33 24.70
CA ILE A 50 -8.20 -8.31 24.35
C ILE A 50 -7.09 -8.93 23.49
N ALA A 51 -6.48 -10.02 23.94
CA ALA A 51 -5.39 -10.68 23.23
C ALA A 51 -5.81 -11.13 21.82
N ASN A 52 -6.99 -11.73 21.69
CA ASN A 52 -7.52 -12.15 20.39
C ASN A 52 -7.72 -10.95 19.43
N LYS A 53 -8.25 -9.84 19.94
CA LYS A 53 -8.44 -8.62 19.14
C LYS A 53 -7.12 -7.93 18.77
N GLU A 54 -6.12 -7.99 19.65
CA GLU A 54 -4.77 -7.48 19.35
C GLU A 54 -4.08 -8.29 18.26
N ILE A 55 -4.21 -9.62 18.26
CA ILE A 55 -3.71 -10.50 17.20
C ILE A 55 -4.37 -10.13 15.86
N TYR A 56 -5.70 -10.04 15.83
CA TYR A 56 -6.42 -9.68 14.61
C TYR A 56 -6.08 -8.27 14.10
N LEU A 57 -5.91 -7.31 15.01
CA LEU A 57 -5.45 -5.97 14.66
C LEU A 57 -4.04 -5.99 14.05
N ASN A 58 -3.16 -6.86 14.53
CA ASN A 58 -1.82 -7.01 14.01
C ASN A 58 -1.82 -7.63 12.60
N GLU A 59 -2.65 -8.64 12.36
CA GLU A 59 -2.86 -9.24 11.02
C GLU A 59 -3.34 -8.19 10.01
N LEU A 60 -4.36 -7.40 10.36
CA LEU A 60 -4.85 -6.30 9.52
C LEU A 60 -3.78 -5.25 9.20
N LYS A 61 -2.86 -4.98 10.14
CA LYS A 61 -1.74 -4.05 9.93
C LYS A 61 -0.69 -4.63 8.98
N ILE A 62 -0.39 -5.92 9.06
CA ILE A 62 0.54 -6.60 8.14
C ILE A 62 -0.01 -6.49 6.71
N ASP A 63 -1.27 -6.84 6.48
CA ASP A 63 -1.90 -6.75 5.16
C ASP A 63 -1.88 -5.32 4.59
N LEU A 64 -2.15 -4.31 5.42
CA LEU A 64 -2.10 -2.91 5.00
C LEU A 64 -0.68 -2.45 4.65
N ASN A 65 0.32 -2.88 5.41
CA ASN A 65 1.72 -2.55 5.14
C ASN A 65 2.18 -3.17 3.82
N ASP A 66 1.85 -4.43 3.55
CA ASP A 66 2.19 -5.11 2.29
C ASP A 66 1.63 -4.36 1.07
N ILE A 67 0.39 -3.84 1.16
CA ILE A 67 -0.21 -3.05 0.09
C ILE A 67 0.50 -1.70 -0.07
N VAL A 68 0.83 -1.02 1.04
CA VAL A 68 1.55 0.26 1.00
C VAL A 68 2.92 0.08 0.36
N ASP A 69 3.64 -0.97 0.73
CA ASP A 69 4.96 -1.27 0.19
C ASP A 69 4.89 -1.63 -1.31
N CYS A 70 3.87 -2.40 -1.72
CA CYS A 70 3.60 -2.65 -3.14
C CYS A 70 3.35 -1.34 -3.92
N ILE A 71 2.56 -0.42 -3.37
CA ILE A 71 2.30 0.88 -4.01
C ILE A 71 3.57 1.72 -4.11
N GLN A 72 4.38 1.76 -3.05
CA GLN A 72 5.66 2.47 -3.05
C GLN A 72 6.62 1.90 -4.10
N TYR A 73 6.67 0.58 -4.23
CA TYR A 73 7.46 -0.10 -5.23
C TYR A 73 6.98 0.23 -6.66
N CYS A 74 5.67 0.14 -6.92
CA CYS A 74 5.08 0.55 -8.20
C CYS A 74 5.39 2.01 -8.53
N LYS A 75 5.27 2.92 -7.55
CA LYS A 75 5.65 4.33 -7.70
C LYS A 75 7.12 4.48 -8.05
N HIS A 76 8.01 3.74 -7.39
CA HIS A 76 9.45 3.76 -7.67
C HIS A 76 9.73 3.33 -9.12
N ILE A 77 9.10 2.24 -9.59
CA ILE A 77 9.24 1.77 -10.98
C ILE A 77 8.80 2.85 -11.94
N VAL A 78 7.60 3.38 -11.80
CA VAL A 78 7.02 4.33 -12.76
C VAL A 78 7.82 5.64 -12.80
N THR A 79 8.33 6.11 -11.66
CA THR A 79 9.14 7.34 -11.58
C THR A 79 10.58 7.18 -12.06
N ASN A 80 11.15 5.97 -12.02
CA ASN A 80 12.55 5.70 -12.39
C ASN A 80 12.69 4.77 -13.60
N ILE A 81 11.61 4.61 -14.40
CA ILE A 81 11.53 3.57 -15.42
C ILE A 81 12.63 3.67 -16.49
N ALA A 82 13.07 4.89 -16.83
CA ALA A 82 14.12 5.11 -17.82
C ALA A 82 15.48 4.56 -17.35
N ASP A 83 15.83 4.80 -16.09
CA ASP A 83 17.07 4.31 -15.49
C ASP A 83 17.04 2.80 -15.25
N LEU A 84 15.89 2.27 -14.82
CA LEU A 84 15.67 0.84 -14.67
C LEU A 84 15.81 0.12 -16.02
N TRP A 85 15.20 0.66 -17.08
CA TRP A 85 15.33 0.13 -18.43
C TRP A 85 16.79 0.13 -18.91
N LYS A 86 17.53 1.21 -18.67
CA LYS A 86 18.93 1.32 -19.10
C LYS A 86 19.82 0.24 -18.47
N LYS A 87 19.58 -0.06 -17.19
CA LYS A 87 20.37 -1.02 -16.39
C LYS A 87 19.90 -2.47 -16.51
N SER A 88 18.72 -2.72 -17.07
CA SER A 88 18.12 -4.05 -17.10
C SER A 88 18.60 -4.92 -18.28
N ASP A 89 18.43 -6.24 -18.13
CA ASP A 89 18.67 -7.20 -19.21
C ASP A 89 17.67 -7.08 -20.37
N ILE A 90 17.91 -7.84 -21.45
CA ILE A 90 17.09 -7.77 -22.67
C ILE A 90 15.62 -8.14 -22.43
N ASN A 91 15.35 -9.14 -21.58
CA ASN A 91 14.00 -9.59 -21.27
C ASN A 91 13.24 -8.51 -20.51
N SER A 92 13.87 -7.92 -19.50
CA SER A 92 13.31 -6.84 -18.70
C SER A 92 13.11 -5.58 -19.53
N LYS A 93 14.03 -5.25 -20.44
CA LYS A 93 13.88 -4.15 -21.40
C LYS A 93 12.62 -4.31 -22.25
N GLN A 94 12.38 -5.51 -22.79
CA GLN A 94 11.18 -5.80 -23.56
C GLN A 94 9.91 -5.70 -22.71
N ARG A 95 9.93 -6.17 -21.47
CA ARG A 95 8.80 -6.03 -20.54
C ARG A 95 8.47 -4.58 -20.24
N PHE A 96 9.48 -3.74 -19.98
CA PHE A 96 9.30 -2.31 -19.79
C PHE A 96 8.77 -1.63 -21.06
N GLN A 97 9.27 -2.01 -22.25
CA GLN A 97 8.75 -1.47 -23.51
C GLN A 97 7.28 -1.83 -23.73
N ASN A 98 6.86 -3.07 -23.44
CA ASN A 98 5.47 -3.48 -23.54
C ASN A 98 4.58 -2.78 -22.48
N LEU A 99 5.14 -2.48 -21.31
CA LEU A 99 4.46 -1.72 -20.27
C LEU A 99 4.25 -0.25 -20.67
N ILE A 100 5.25 0.39 -21.29
CA ILE A 100 5.20 1.79 -21.71
C ILE A 100 4.37 1.96 -22.98
N PHE A 101 4.50 1.03 -23.93
CA PHE A 101 3.87 1.07 -25.25
C PHE A 101 2.94 -0.15 -25.44
N PRO A 102 1.69 -0.09 -24.96
CA PRO A 102 0.75 -1.21 -25.03
C PRO A 102 0.53 -1.72 -26.45
N HIS A 103 0.52 -0.80 -27.43
CA HIS A 103 0.32 -1.10 -28.85
C HIS A 103 1.63 -1.35 -29.61
N LYS A 104 2.75 -1.54 -28.89
CA LYS A 104 4.12 -1.71 -29.43
C LYS A 104 4.59 -0.49 -30.23
N ILE A 105 5.89 -0.43 -30.52
CA ILE A 105 6.46 0.62 -31.36
C ILE A 105 6.41 0.13 -32.81
N SER A 106 5.75 0.87 -33.70
CA SER A 106 5.73 0.57 -35.13
C SER A 106 6.93 1.22 -35.84
N PHE A 107 7.40 0.59 -36.92
CA PHE A 107 8.45 1.13 -37.79
C PHE A 107 7.94 1.14 -39.23
N ASP A 108 7.89 2.34 -39.84
CA ASP A 108 7.36 2.55 -41.19
C ASP A 108 8.43 2.48 -42.30
N GLY A 109 9.66 2.05 -41.94
CA GLY A 109 10.82 2.06 -42.84
C GLY A 109 11.68 3.33 -42.76
N LYS A 110 11.20 4.39 -42.07
CA LYS A 110 11.92 5.67 -41.94
C LYS A 110 11.90 6.23 -40.51
N ASN A 111 10.83 6.01 -39.77
CA ASN A 111 10.60 6.50 -38.42
C ASN A 111 10.07 5.38 -37.53
N PHE A 112 10.46 5.42 -36.26
CA PHE A 112 9.76 4.71 -35.20
C PHE A 112 8.65 5.60 -34.67
N GLY A 113 7.44 5.07 -34.55
CA GLY A 113 6.29 5.86 -34.12
C GLY A 113 5.22 5.03 -33.45
N ASN A 114 4.91 5.41 -32.21
CA ASN A 114 3.62 5.20 -31.58
C ASN A 114 3.41 6.34 -30.57
N THR A 115 2.31 7.08 -30.70
CA THR A 115 1.97 8.20 -29.80
C THR A 115 1.29 7.71 -28.52
N ASP A 116 0.83 6.46 -28.51
CA ASP A 116 0.05 5.90 -27.41
C ASP A 116 0.97 5.28 -26.36
N ILE A 117 1.15 6.01 -25.26
CA ILE A 117 1.77 5.51 -24.04
C ILE A 117 0.71 5.04 -23.05
N ALA A 118 1.07 4.12 -22.15
CA ALA A 118 0.15 3.67 -21.12
C ALA A 118 -0.32 4.84 -20.24
N LEU A 119 -1.61 4.85 -19.89
CA LEU A 119 -2.30 5.95 -19.20
C LEU A 119 -1.59 6.43 -17.93
N ILE A 120 -0.95 5.53 -17.19
CA ILE A 120 -0.21 5.86 -15.96
C ILE A 120 0.92 6.86 -16.21
N PHE A 121 1.48 6.89 -17.43
CA PHE A 121 2.52 7.83 -17.81
C PHE A 121 1.98 9.19 -18.29
N ASN A 122 0.69 9.30 -18.61
CA ASN A 122 0.06 10.59 -18.93
C ASN A 122 0.01 11.52 -17.71
N VAL A 123 0.10 10.98 -16.49
CA VAL A 123 0.21 11.78 -15.26
C VAL A 123 1.47 12.65 -15.25
N PHE A 124 2.52 12.26 -15.99
CA PHE A 124 3.74 13.07 -16.13
C PHE A 124 3.66 14.12 -17.25
N HIS A 125 2.58 14.18 -18.01
CA HIS A 125 2.43 15.09 -19.15
C HIS A 125 2.00 16.53 -18.77
N GLU A 126 1.57 16.79 -17.53
CA GLU A 126 1.06 18.11 -17.10
C GLU A 126 2.13 19.20 -16.88
N ASN A 127 3.41 18.94 -17.17
CA ASN A 127 4.48 19.96 -17.13
C ASN A 127 5.30 20.02 -18.42
N LYS A 128 4.65 20.25 -19.56
CA LYS A 128 5.34 20.76 -20.75
C LYS A 128 4.75 22.10 -21.18
N THR A 129 5.27 23.16 -20.55
CA THR A 129 5.52 24.43 -21.22
C THR A 129 6.25 24.18 -22.54
N GLU A 130 5.67 24.72 -23.61
CA GLU A 130 6.15 24.89 -24.99
C GLU A 130 7.02 23.79 -25.61
N GLU A 131 6.53 23.26 -26.75
CA GLU A 131 7.10 22.22 -27.61
C GLU A 131 8.47 22.54 -28.24
N SER A 132 9.27 23.45 -27.69
CA SER A 132 10.49 23.96 -28.34
C SER A 132 11.80 23.26 -27.93
N LYS A 133 11.80 22.23 -27.08
CA LYS A 133 13.04 21.63 -26.54
C LYS A 133 13.12 20.10 -26.56
N LEU A 134 12.44 19.43 -27.49
CA LEU A 134 12.76 18.03 -27.79
C LEU A 134 13.95 17.96 -28.75
N ALA A 135 14.89 17.06 -28.48
CA ALA A 135 16.16 16.95 -29.19
C ALA A 135 15.96 16.84 -30.72
N PRO A 136 16.82 17.47 -31.54
CA PRO A 136 16.70 17.41 -32.99
C PRO A 136 16.71 15.97 -33.50
N ARG A 137 15.87 15.67 -34.51
CA ARG A 137 15.72 14.37 -35.19
C ARG A 137 16.93 14.02 -36.08
N THR A 138 18.14 14.10 -35.54
CA THR A 138 19.36 13.72 -36.24
C THR A 138 20.33 13.05 -35.28
N GLY A 139 20.15 11.76 -35.03
CA GLY A 139 21.27 10.88 -34.72
C GLY A 139 21.95 10.54 -36.06
N ARG A 140 23.01 11.27 -36.42
CA ARG A 140 23.94 10.86 -37.47
C ARG A 140 25.15 10.18 -36.81
N CYS A 141 25.60 9.15 -37.52
CA CYS A 141 26.79 8.30 -37.34
C CYS A 141 26.59 7.08 -36.43
#